data_AF-A0A2X1MEM8-F1
#
_entry.id   AF-A0A2X1MEM8-F1
#
_cell.length_a   1.000
_cell.length_b   1.000
_cell.length_c   1.000
_cell.angle_alpha   90.00
_cell.angle_beta   90.00
_cell.angle_gamma   90.00
#
_symmetry.space_group_name_H-M   'P 1'
#
loop_
_entity.id
_entity.type
_entity.pdbx_description
1 polymer ?
#
loop_
_entity_poly.entity_id
_entity_poly.type
_entity_poly.pdbx_seq_one_letter_code
_entity_poly.pdbx_strand_id
1 'polypeptide(L)'
;MVAFAINFSRPAGQVIAQYYEFLRLGREGYTKVQNASYQVAAYLADEIAKLGPYEFICTGRPDEGIPAVCFKLKDGEDPGYTLYDLSERLRLRGWQVPAFTLGGEATDIVVMRIMCRRGFEMDFAELLLEDYKASLKYLSDHPKLQGIAQQNSFKHT
;
A
#
# COMPACT_ATOMS: atom_id res chain seq x y z
N MET A 1 13.22 39.70 -11.79
CA MET A 1 12.58 38.48 -11.26
C MET A 1 13.63 37.39 -11.25
N VAL A 2 14.02 36.87 -10.10
CA VAL A 2 15.05 35.83 -10.02
C VAL A 2 14.37 34.48 -10.18
N ALA A 3 14.81 33.70 -11.17
CA ALA A 3 14.33 32.34 -11.38
C ALA A 3 15.22 31.38 -10.58
N PHE A 4 14.73 30.95 -9.42
CA PHE A 4 15.35 29.89 -8.62
C PHE A 4 14.75 28.55 -9.02
N ALA A 5 15.29 27.92 -10.07
CA ALA A 5 14.88 26.60 -10.52
C ALA A 5 16.00 25.89 -11.28
N ILE A 6 16.07 24.56 -11.16
CA ILE A 6 16.95 23.72 -11.98
C ILE A 6 16.41 23.63 -13.42
N ASN A 7 15.09 23.59 -13.58
CA ASN A 7 14.43 23.44 -14.87
C ASN A 7 14.00 24.81 -15.43
N PHE A 8 14.16 24.97 -16.75
CA PHE A 8 13.76 26.20 -17.45
C PHE A 8 12.29 26.16 -17.91
N SER A 9 11.96 25.28 -18.86
CA SER A 9 10.59 25.09 -19.35
C SER A 9 9.90 23.95 -18.61
N ARG A 10 8.70 24.20 -18.07
CA ARG A 10 7.83 23.17 -17.47
C ARG A 10 6.34 23.51 -17.65
N PRO A 11 5.46 22.50 -17.81
CA PRO A 11 4.02 22.75 -17.88
C PRO A 11 3.49 23.44 -16.62
N ALA A 12 2.66 24.46 -16.81
CA ALA A 12 2.00 25.17 -15.70
C ALA A 12 0.72 24.49 -15.19
N GLY A 13 0.22 23.45 -15.90
CA GLY A 13 -1.07 22.83 -15.61
C GLY A 13 -1.21 22.32 -14.17
N GLN A 14 -0.14 21.75 -13.62
CA GLN A 14 -0.09 21.14 -12.28
C GLN A 14 -0.10 22.22 -11.21
N VAL A 15 0.52 23.38 -11.49
CA VAL A 15 0.47 24.55 -10.60
C VAL A 15 -0.96 25.11 -10.56
N ILE A 16 -1.60 25.23 -11.73
CA ILE A 16 -2.98 25.71 -11.86
C ILE A 16 -3.95 24.75 -11.16
N ALA A 17 -3.83 23.44 -11.39
CA ALA A 17 -4.66 22.41 -10.76
C ALA A 17 -4.48 22.41 -9.23
N GLN A 18 -3.24 22.56 -8.74
CA GLN A 18 -2.98 22.65 -7.31
C GLN A 18 -3.62 23.89 -6.68
N TYR A 19 -3.58 25.03 -7.37
CA TYR A 19 -4.24 26.26 -6.93
C TYR A 19 -5.76 26.12 -6.91
N TYR A 20 -6.33 25.45 -7.92
CA TYR A 20 -7.75 25.10 -7.94
C TYR A 20 -8.13 24.24 -6.73
N GLU A 21 -7.38 23.19 -6.40
CA GLU A 21 -7.70 22.34 -5.24
C GLU A 21 -7.61 23.13 -3.91
N PHE A 22 -6.66 24.06 -3.76
CA PHE A 22 -6.60 24.93 -2.58
C PHE A 22 -7.87 25.77 -2.42
N LEU A 23 -8.37 26.38 -3.49
CA LEU A 23 -9.59 27.18 -3.46
C LEU A 23 -10.85 26.31 -3.30
N ARG A 24 -10.89 25.16 -3.97
CA ARG A 24 -12.07 24.27 -4.03
C ARG A 24 -12.31 23.52 -2.74
N LEU A 25 -11.25 22.98 -2.14
CA LEU A 25 -11.32 22.18 -0.92
C LEU A 25 -11.15 23.03 0.33
N GLY A 26 -10.22 24.00 0.30
CA GLY A 26 -9.76 24.69 1.50
C GLY A 26 -9.25 23.73 2.57
N ARG A 27 -8.99 24.24 3.78
CA ARG A 27 -8.51 23.42 4.91
C ARG A 27 -9.47 22.27 5.22
N GLU A 28 -10.77 22.58 5.30
CA GLU A 28 -11.80 21.60 5.67
C GLU A 28 -11.91 20.45 4.67
N GLY A 29 -11.93 20.75 3.37
CA GLY A 29 -12.01 19.72 2.33
C GLY A 29 -10.77 18.83 2.32
N TYR A 30 -9.58 19.40 2.48
CA TYR A 30 -8.36 18.61 2.65
C TYR A 30 -8.42 17.72 3.90
N THR A 31 -8.87 18.25 5.03
CA THR A 31 -9.04 17.46 6.26
C THR A 31 -10.00 16.29 6.03
N LYS A 32 -11.14 16.51 5.36
CA LYS A 32 -12.10 15.45 5.03
C LYS A 32 -11.49 14.36 4.14
N VAL A 33 -10.79 14.75 3.08
CA VAL A 33 -10.15 13.80 2.14
C VAL A 33 -9.07 12.96 2.83
N GLN A 34 -8.23 13.57 3.66
CA GLN A 34 -7.18 12.85 4.37
C GLN A 34 -7.77 11.92 5.44
N ASN A 35 -8.76 12.39 6.20
CA ASN A 35 -9.44 11.57 7.20
C ASN A 35 -10.11 10.35 6.57
N ALA A 36 -10.74 10.48 5.41
CA ALA A 36 -11.30 9.33 4.69
C ALA A 36 -10.21 8.30 4.31
N SER A 37 -9.04 8.78 3.88
CA SER A 37 -7.92 7.89 3.56
C SER A 37 -7.37 7.16 4.81
N TYR A 38 -7.31 7.84 5.95
CA TYR A 38 -6.93 7.22 7.23
C TYR A 38 -7.96 6.20 7.72
N GLN A 39 -9.26 6.49 7.57
CA GLN A 39 -10.32 5.55 7.95
C GLN A 39 -10.21 4.24 7.16
N VAL A 40 -9.97 4.33 5.85
CA VAL A 40 -9.76 3.15 5.01
C VAL A 40 -8.49 2.40 5.40
N ALA A 41 -7.39 3.10 5.67
CA ALA A 41 -6.14 2.46 6.08
C ALA A 41 -6.27 1.72 7.43
N ALA A 42 -6.90 2.35 8.42
CA ALA A 42 -7.17 1.73 9.71
C ALA A 42 -8.07 0.49 9.58
N TYR A 43 -9.15 0.58 8.79
CA TYR A 43 -10.02 -0.56 8.50
C TYR A 43 -9.26 -1.73 7.86
N LEU A 44 -8.43 -1.45 6.84
CA LEU A 44 -7.61 -2.49 6.21
C LEU A 44 -6.61 -3.11 7.18
N ALA A 45 -5.97 -2.31 8.04
CA ALA A 45 -5.04 -2.82 9.03
C ALA A 45 -5.73 -3.78 10.01
N ASP A 46 -6.89 -3.39 10.56
CA ASP A 46 -7.67 -4.19 11.50
C ASP A 46 -8.18 -5.50 10.88
N GLU A 47 -8.63 -5.47 9.62
CA GLU A 47 -9.11 -6.66 8.93
C GLU A 47 -7.97 -7.59 8.50
N ILE A 48 -6.89 -7.06 7.93
CA ILE A 48 -5.72 -7.87 7.50
C ILE A 48 -5.06 -8.53 8.72
N ALA A 49 -5.02 -7.87 9.87
CA ALA A 49 -4.45 -8.43 11.10
C ALA A 49 -5.11 -9.75 11.54
N LYS A 50 -6.36 -9.99 11.13
CA LYS A 50 -7.12 -11.21 11.45
C LYS A 50 -6.82 -12.38 10.51
N LEU A 51 -6.16 -12.14 9.37
CA LEU A 51 -6.05 -13.09 8.26
C LEU A 51 -4.75 -13.89 8.22
N GLY A 52 -3.74 -13.48 8.99
CA GLY A 52 -2.46 -14.17 8.97
C GLY A 52 -1.52 -13.73 10.09
N PRO A 53 -0.36 -14.41 10.21
CA PRO A 53 0.65 -14.09 11.20
C PRO A 53 1.45 -12.84 10.75
N TYR A 54 0.81 -11.68 10.74
CA TYR A 54 1.43 -10.43 10.34
C TYR A 54 1.91 -9.61 11.52
N GLU A 55 3.05 -8.94 11.35
CA GLU A 55 3.55 -7.91 12.24
C GLU A 55 3.49 -6.57 11.52
N PHE A 56 2.74 -5.62 12.09
CA PHE A 56 2.50 -4.31 11.46
C PHE A 56 3.59 -3.32 11.84
N ILE A 57 4.15 -2.68 10.82
CA ILE A 57 5.09 -1.56 10.93
C ILE A 57 4.32 -0.23 10.86
N CYS A 58 3.24 -0.18 10.08
CA CYS A 58 2.36 0.98 9.97
C CYS A 58 0.91 0.53 9.86
N THR A 59 0.05 1.06 10.72
CA THR A 59 -1.38 0.71 10.80
C THR A 59 -2.30 1.75 10.14
N GLY A 60 -1.73 2.82 9.58
CA GLY A 60 -2.51 3.88 8.95
C GLY A 60 -3.30 4.73 9.93
N ARG A 61 -2.84 4.88 11.17
CA ARG A 61 -3.41 5.81 12.14
C ARG A 61 -2.86 7.23 11.95
N PRO A 62 -3.69 8.28 12.11
CA PRO A 62 -3.27 9.68 11.88
C PRO A 62 -2.11 10.18 12.75
N ASP A 63 -1.92 9.59 13.93
CA ASP A 63 -0.86 9.91 14.89
C ASP A 63 0.43 9.13 14.65
N GLU A 64 0.38 8.03 13.90
CA GLU A 64 1.53 7.15 13.64
C GLU A 64 2.23 7.47 12.32
N GLY A 65 1.55 8.10 11.36
CA GLY A 65 2.15 8.45 10.08
C GLY A 65 1.16 8.73 8.98
N ILE A 66 1.48 8.23 7.78
CA ILE A 66 0.69 8.42 6.56
C ILE A 66 -0.44 7.39 6.45
N PRO A 67 -1.50 7.62 5.63
CA PRO A 67 -2.58 6.65 5.43
C PRO A 67 -2.09 5.45 4.59
N ALA A 68 -1.33 4.57 5.22
CA ALA A 68 -0.73 3.39 4.65
C ALA A 68 -0.78 2.22 5.62
N VAL A 69 -0.88 1.02 5.07
CA VAL A 69 -0.76 -0.23 5.80
C VAL A 69 0.54 -0.89 5.37
N CYS A 70 1.42 -1.18 6.32
CA CYS A 70 2.70 -1.82 6.05
C CYS A 70 2.95 -2.91 7.09
N PHE A 71 3.19 -4.13 6.63
CA PHE A 71 3.40 -5.28 7.50
C PHE A 71 4.39 -6.27 6.89
N LYS A 72 4.99 -7.08 7.77
CA LYS A 72 5.79 -8.24 7.42
C LYS A 72 5.11 -9.51 7.95
N LEU A 73 5.59 -10.68 7.52
CA LEU A 73 5.29 -11.93 8.24
C LEU A 73 6.06 -11.92 9.57
N LYS A 74 5.43 -12.42 10.65
CA LYS A 74 6.06 -12.57 11.97
C LYS A 74 7.28 -13.49 11.88
N ASP A 75 8.31 -13.16 12.63
CA ASP A 75 9.54 -13.94 12.64
C ASP A 75 9.28 -15.35 13.20
N GLY A 76 9.75 -16.38 12.49
CA GLY A 76 9.58 -17.79 12.88
C GLY A 76 8.24 -18.42 12.46
N GLU A 77 7.33 -17.66 11.88
CA GLU A 77 6.06 -18.18 11.33
C GLU A 77 6.22 -18.54 9.85
N ASP A 78 5.79 -19.74 9.47
CA ASP A 78 5.75 -20.20 8.08
C ASP A 78 4.30 -20.57 7.69
N PRO A 79 3.54 -19.62 7.13
CA PRO A 79 2.16 -19.90 6.71
C PRO A 79 2.09 -20.67 5.38
N GLY A 80 3.22 -21.11 4.80
CA GLY A 80 3.29 -21.84 3.54
C GLY A 80 3.24 -20.97 2.28
N TYR A 81 3.40 -19.64 2.42
CA TYR A 81 3.51 -18.70 1.32
C TYR A 81 4.38 -17.50 1.69
N THR A 82 4.94 -16.81 0.70
CA THR A 82 5.65 -15.55 0.89
C THR A 82 4.78 -14.34 0.53
N LEU A 83 5.12 -13.14 1.03
CA LEU A 83 4.44 -11.92 0.63
C LEU A 83 4.55 -11.64 -0.88
N TYR A 84 5.59 -12.15 -1.55
CA TYR A 84 5.71 -12.11 -3.00
C TYR A 84 4.65 -12.96 -3.70
N ASP A 85 4.38 -14.17 -3.21
CA ASP A 85 3.35 -15.04 -3.77
C ASP A 85 1.97 -14.40 -3.63
N LEU A 86 1.69 -13.82 -2.46
CA LEU A 86 0.44 -13.09 -2.22
C LEU A 86 0.30 -11.88 -3.15
N SER A 87 1.37 -11.09 -3.31
CA SER A 87 1.41 -9.97 -4.26
C SER A 87 1.07 -10.42 -5.68
N GLU A 88 1.66 -11.53 -6.15
CA GLU A 88 1.37 -12.06 -7.49
C GLU A 88 -0.06 -12.58 -7.63
N ARG A 89 -0.62 -13.21 -6.59
CA ARG A 89 -2.03 -13.65 -6.61
C ARG A 89 -2.99 -12.48 -6.67
N LEU A 90 -2.74 -11.43 -5.91
CA LEU A 90 -3.50 -10.18 -5.96
C LEU A 90 -3.41 -9.52 -7.34
N ARG A 91 -2.22 -9.56 -7.96
CA ARG A 91 -2.00 -9.04 -9.34
C ARG A 91 -2.88 -9.73 -10.37
N LEU A 92 -3.09 -11.03 -10.26
CA LEU A 92 -3.98 -11.78 -11.17
C LEU A 92 -5.44 -11.32 -11.08
N ARG A 93 -5.82 -10.66 -9.99
CA ARG A 93 -7.14 -10.02 -9.80
C ARG A 93 -7.15 -8.51 -10.10
N GLY A 94 -6.05 -7.97 -10.63
CA GLY A 94 -5.91 -6.57 -10.99
C GLY A 94 -5.33 -5.68 -9.90
N TRP A 95 -5.05 -6.21 -8.70
CA TRP A 95 -4.50 -5.46 -7.59
C TRP A 95 -2.98 -5.39 -7.63
N GLN A 96 -2.42 -4.18 -7.62
CA GLN A 96 -0.98 -3.97 -7.56
C GLN A 96 -0.57 -3.63 -6.12
N VAL A 97 -0.43 -4.67 -5.29
CA VAL A 97 0.01 -4.54 -3.89
C VAL A 97 1.47 -5.01 -3.79
N PRO A 98 2.45 -4.09 -3.72
CA PRO A 98 3.86 -4.45 -3.78
C PRO A 98 4.33 -5.16 -2.50
N ALA A 99 5.10 -6.23 -2.69
CA ALA A 99 5.99 -6.80 -1.69
C ALA A 99 7.45 -6.48 -2.07
N PHE A 100 8.27 -6.04 -1.11
CA PHE A 100 9.66 -5.66 -1.34
C PHE A 100 10.49 -5.76 -0.05
N THR A 101 11.81 -5.80 -0.17
CA THR A 101 12.73 -5.74 0.98
C THR A 101 13.00 -4.31 1.40
N LEU A 102 13.15 -4.07 2.71
CA LEU A 102 13.54 -2.74 3.21
C LEU A 102 14.98 -2.40 2.78
N GLY A 103 15.32 -1.10 2.82
CA GLY A 103 16.65 -0.61 2.47
C GLY A 103 17.63 -0.64 3.65
N GLY A 104 18.91 -0.38 3.36
CA GLY A 104 19.95 -0.22 4.38
C GLY A 104 20.29 -1.52 5.10
N GLU A 105 20.30 -1.48 6.44
CA GLU A 105 20.64 -2.63 7.28
C GLU A 105 19.49 -3.66 7.41
N ALA A 106 18.29 -3.35 6.90
CA ALA A 106 17.08 -4.18 7.02
C ALA A 106 16.70 -4.91 5.71
N THR A 107 17.68 -5.22 4.85
CA THR A 107 17.45 -5.81 3.52
C THR A 107 16.97 -7.25 3.54
N ASP A 108 17.01 -7.89 4.70
CA ASP A 108 16.45 -9.19 5.01
C ASP A 108 14.93 -9.13 5.29
N ILE A 109 14.38 -7.95 5.60
CA ILE A 109 12.98 -7.79 5.96
C ILE A 109 12.13 -7.54 4.72
N VAL A 110 11.30 -8.52 4.36
CA VAL A 110 10.28 -8.38 3.31
C VAL A 110 9.01 -7.80 3.90
N VAL A 111 8.51 -6.71 3.30
CA VAL A 111 7.28 -6.04 3.68
C VAL A 111 6.29 -6.02 2.52
N MET A 112 5.01 -5.97 2.85
CA MET A 112 3.93 -5.64 1.92
C MET A 112 3.31 -4.31 2.32
N ARG A 113 3.07 -3.44 1.34
CA ARG A 113 2.56 -2.08 1.60
C ARG A 113 1.35 -1.73 0.75
N ILE A 114 0.28 -1.26 1.39
CA ILE A 114 -0.92 -0.72 0.75
C ILE A 114 -1.02 0.78 1.06
N MET A 115 -1.06 1.62 0.03
CA MET A 115 -1.21 3.07 0.16
C MET A 115 -2.68 3.47 -0.04
N CYS A 116 -3.31 4.03 0.98
CA CYS A 116 -4.68 4.53 0.89
C CYS A 116 -4.64 5.99 0.45
N ARG A 117 -5.22 6.27 -0.72
CA ARG A 117 -5.23 7.59 -1.35
C ARG A 117 -6.65 7.98 -1.73
N ARG A 118 -6.87 9.27 -1.99
CA ARG A 118 -8.13 9.78 -2.56
C ARG A 118 -8.58 8.92 -3.75
N GLY A 119 -9.82 8.45 -3.72
CA GLY A 119 -10.41 7.55 -4.71
C GLY A 119 -10.31 6.05 -4.38
N PHE A 120 -9.53 5.67 -3.37
CA PHE A 120 -9.58 4.33 -2.77
C PHE A 120 -10.49 4.39 -1.54
N GLU A 121 -11.79 4.20 -1.77
CA GLU A 121 -12.85 4.31 -0.77
C GLU A 121 -13.15 2.96 -0.10
N MET A 122 -14.08 2.94 0.85
CA MET A 122 -14.39 1.75 1.66
C MET A 122 -14.81 0.56 0.78
N ASP A 123 -15.63 0.77 -0.23
CA ASP A 123 -16.06 -0.28 -1.16
C ASP A 123 -14.86 -0.95 -1.86
N PHE A 124 -13.84 -0.18 -2.23
CA PHE A 124 -12.61 -0.74 -2.81
C PHE A 124 -11.79 -1.51 -1.78
N ALA A 125 -11.80 -1.08 -0.51
CA ALA A 125 -11.13 -1.79 0.57
C ALA A 125 -11.80 -3.14 0.85
N GLU A 126 -13.14 -3.19 0.84
CA GLU A 126 -13.91 -4.43 0.98
C GLU A 126 -13.64 -5.38 -0.19
N LEU A 127 -13.68 -4.90 -1.44
CA LEU A 127 -13.32 -5.69 -2.62
C LEU A 127 -11.89 -6.24 -2.55
N LEU A 128 -10.93 -5.39 -2.13
CA LEU A 128 -9.56 -5.83 -1.93
C LEU A 128 -9.48 -6.95 -0.88
N LEU A 129 -10.20 -6.82 0.24
CA LEU A 129 -10.20 -7.84 1.30
C LEU A 129 -10.84 -9.16 0.87
N GLU A 130 -11.90 -9.13 0.08
CA GLU A 130 -12.49 -10.33 -0.51
C GLU A 130 -11.48 -11.07 -1.39
N ASP A 131 -10.84 -10.34 -2.30
CA ASP A 131 -9.80 -10.87 -3.17
C ASP A 131 -8.54 -11.31 -2.40
N TYR A 132 -8.24 -10.66 -1.29
CA TYR A 132 -7.16 -11.04 -0.38
C TYR A 132 -7.45 -12.39 0.27
N LYS A 133 -8.63 -12.54 0.89
CA LYS A 133 -9.08 -13.79 1.51
C LYS A 133 -9.10 -14.94 0.51
N ALA A 134 -9.63 -14.69 -0.70
CA ALA A 134 -9.66 -15.70 -1.74
C ALA A 134 -8.25 -16.04 -2.29
N SER A 135 -7.29 -15.10 -2.23
CA SER A 135 -5.89 -15.37 -2.58
C SER A 135 -5.19 -16.23 -1.52
N LEU A 136 -5.41 -15.93 -0.24
CA LEU A 136 -4.90 -16.73 0.87
C LEU A 136 -5.44 -18.15 0.83
N LYS A 137 -6.75 -18.32 0.60
CA LYS A 137 -7.35 -19.65 0.45
C LYS A 137 -6.66 -20.46 -0.66
N TYR A 138 -6.45 -19.84 -1.82
CA TYR A 138 -5.77 -20.50 -2.93
C TYR A 138 -4.34 -20.93 -2.58
N LEU A 139 -3.59 -20.07 -1.89
CA LEU A 139 -2.21 -20.37 -1.46
C LEU A 139 -2.18 -21.51 -0.43
N SER A 140 -3.14 -21.54 0.49
CA SER A 140 -3.30 -22.65 1.43
C SER A 140 -3.61 -23.98 0.73
N ASP A 141 -4.41 -23.96 -0.33
CA ASP A 141 -4.75 -25.16 -1.11
C ASP A 141 -3.60 -25.62 -2.03
N HIS A 142 -2.67 -24.73 -2.38
CA HIS A 142 -1.57 -24.99 -3.35
C HIS A 142 -0.18 -24.54 -2.84
N PRO A 143 0.36 -25.16 -1.79
CA PRO A 143 1.59 -24.72 -1.10
C PRO A 143 2.90 -24.87 -1.91
N LYS A 144 2.87 -25.24 -3.19
CA LYS A 144 4.06 -25.57 -4.01
C LYS A 144 4.59 -24.43 -4.90
N LEU A 145 4.10 -23.20 -4.77
CA LEU A 145 4.63 -22.04 -5.51
C LEU A 145 5.89 -21.49 -4.82
N GLN A 146 6.90 -22.32 -4.59
CA GLN A 146 8.20 -21.83 -4.11
C GLN A 146 8.91 -21.06 -5.24
N GLY A 147 8.91 -19.72 -5.16
CA GLY A 147 10.03 -18.91 -5.64
C GLY A 147 9.97 -18.34 -7.06
N ILE A 148 8.88 -18.51 -7.83
CA ILE A 148 8.79 -17.86 -9.16
C ILE A 148 8.62 -16.33 -9.02
N ALA A 149 7.94 -15.87 -7.96
CA ALA A 149 7.59 -14.45 -7.78
C ALA A 149 8.79 -13.54 -7.46
N GLN A 150 9.90 -14.08 -6.92
CA GLN A 150 11.08 -13.29 -6.54
C GLN A 150 11.76 -12.63 -7.74
N GLN A 151 11.62 -13.18 -8.95
CA GLN A 151 12.26 -12.66 -10.16
C GLN A 151 11.63 -11.38 -10.72
N ASN A 152 10.40 -11.02 -10.33
CA ASN A 152 9.65 -9.88 -10.86
C ASN A 152 9.43 -8.73 -9.85
N SER A 153 10.22 -8.68 -8.77
CA SER A 153 10.11 -7.63 -7.74
C SER A 153 10.31 -6.22 -8.33
N PHE A 154 9.46 -5.28 -7.91
CA PHE A 154 9.57 -3.86 -8.26
C PHE A 154 10.91 -3.31 -7.78
N LYS A 155 11.78 -2.91 -8.71
CA LYS A 155 13.02 -2.19 -8.39
C LYS A 155 12.67 -0.72 -8.16
N HIS A 156 12.78 -0.27 -6.92
CA HIS A 156 12.87 1.16 -6.62
C HIS A 156 14.30 1.62 -6.92
N THR A 157 14.52 2.06 -8.16
CA THR A 157 15.71 2.85 -8.54
C THR A 157 15.31 4.32 -8.58
#